data_AF-A0A5D2KJ12-F1
#
_entry.id   AF-A0A5D2KJ12-F1
#
_cell.length_a   1.000
_cell.length_b   1.000
_cell.length_c   1.000
_cell.angle_alpha   90.00
_cell.angle_beta   90.00
_cell.angle_gamma   90.00
#
_symmetry.space_group_name_H-M   'P 1'
#
loop_
_entity.id
_entity.type
_entity.pdbx_description
1 polymer ?
#
loop_
_entity_poly.entity_id
_entity_poly.type
_entity_poly.pdbx_seq_one_letter_code
_entity_poly.pdbx_strand_id
1 'polypeptide(L)'
;MTEPFSKKGNDRTLDNFIPKSESDFMEYAELFSHKLCPYKLSLIALLKVMMRLSLTSLKAVDVKDFASSITTILARSVKYFSFL
;
A
#
# COMPACT_ATOMS: atom_id res chain seq x y z
N MET A 1 -9.92 -27.46 13.76
CA MET A 1 -8.51 -27.07 13.96
C MET A 1 -8.20 -25.91 13.03
N THR A 2 -8.68 -24.72 13.37
CA THR A 2 -8.15 -23.42 12.93
C THR A 2 -8.69 -22.41 13.95
N GLU A 3 -7.92 -22.16 15.00
CA GLU A 3 -8.12 -21.04 15.92
C GLU A 3 -6.93 -20.09 15.77
N PRO A 4 -7.06 -18.82 16.15
CA PRO A 4 -7.99 -17.84 15.62
C PRO A 4 -7.17 -16.60 15.16
N PHE A 5 -7.80 -15.63 14.51
CA PHE A 5 -7.23 -14.29 14.44
C PHE A 5 -6.97 -13.81 15.87
N SER A 6 -5.72 -13.92 16.31
CA SER A 6 -5.30 -13.49 17.63
C SER A 6 -5.61 -12.02 17.74
N LYS A 7 -6.66 -11.69 18.50
CA LYS A 7 -6.92 -10.36 19.04
C LYS A 7 -5.65 -9.91 19.76
N LYS A 8 -4.79 -9.17 19.08
CA LYS A 8 -3.60 -8.57 19.71
C LYS A 8 -3.99 -7.22 20.29
N GLY A 9 -4.78 -7.26 21.35
CA GLY A 9 -4.76 -6.42 22.57
C GLY A 9 -4.49 -4.90 22.54
N ASN A 10 -4.35 -4.23 21.40
CA ASN A 10 -4.42 -2.78 21.31
C ASN A 10 -5.08 -2.41 19.98
N ASP A 11 -6.00 -1.46 19.98
CA ASP A 11 -6.49 -0.87 18.74
C ASP A 11 -5.31 -0.12 18.11
N ARG A 12 -4.59 -0.80 17.21
CA ARG A 12 -3.55 -0.20 16.40
C ARG A 12 -4.21 0.84 15.50
N THR A 13 -3.80 2.08 15.66
CA THR A 13 -4.18 3.22 14.85
C THR A 13 -2.94 3.75 14.15
N LEU A 14 -3.12 4.56 13.11
CA LEU A 14 -1.98 5.18 12.42
C LEU A 14 -1.08 6.00 13.37
N ASP A 15 -1.65 6.56 14.43
CA ASP A 15 -0.93 7.44 15.36
C ASP A 15 -0.10 6.67 16.40
N ASN A 16 -0.45 5.40 16.67
CA ASN A 16 0.20 4.59 17.71
C ASN A 16 0.99 3.39 17.17
N PHE A 17 0.92 3.14 15.85
CA PHE A 17 1.53 1.97 15.23
C PHE A 17 2.82 2.33 14.48
N ILE A 18 3.94 1.81 14.97
CA ILE A 18 5.26 1.94 14.32
C ILE A 18 5.60 0.60 13.67
N PRO A 19 5.53 0.47 12.33
CA PRO A 19 5.79 -0.80 11.65
C PRO A 19 7.28 -1.17 11.73
N LYS A 20 7.57 -2.47 11.97
CA LYS A 20 8.94 -3.00 12.12
C LYS A 20 9.25 -4.18 11.21
N SER A 21 8.23 -4.88 10.73
CA SER A 21 8.31 -6.01 9.81
C SER A 21 7.49 -5.74 8.55
N GLU A 22 7.74 -6.49 7.47
CA GLU A 22 6.94 -6.39 6.24
C GLU A 22 5.44 -6.60 6.50
N SER A 23 5.09 -7.57 7.35
CA SER A 23 3.72 -7.78 7.79
C SER A 23 3.15 -6.59 8.56
N ASP A 24 3.95 -5.91 9.38
CA ASP A 24 3.50 -4.68 10.05
C ASP A 24 3.26 -3.56 9.04
N PHE A 25 4.10 -3.42 8.01
CA PHE A 25 3.88 -2.44 6.94
C PHE A 25 2.61 -2.74 6.16
N MET A 26 2.26 -4.02 5.95
CA MET A 26 1.02 -4.41 5.29
C MET A 26 -0.21 -4.03 6.13
N GLU A 27 -0.18 -4.30 7.44
CA GLU A 27 -1.23 -3.88 8.38
C GLU A 27 -1.35 -2.35 8.45
N TYR A 28 -0.21 -1.63 8.44
CA TYR A 28 -0.20 -0.17 8.44
C TYR A 28 -0.83 0.40 7.17
N ALA A 29 -0.54 -0.20 6.01
CA ALA A 29 -1.13 0.19 4.73
C ALA A 29 -2.65 -0.05 4.69
N GLU A 30 -3.14 -1.12 5.31
CA GLU A 30 -4.57 -1.40 5.45
C GLU A 30 -5.27 -0.33 6.31
N LEU A 31 -4.73 -0.01 7.49
CA LEU A 31 -5.22 1.09 8.34
C LEU A 31 -5.24 2.43 7.60
N PHE A 32 -4.20 2.70 6.81
CA PHE A 32 -4.12 3.89 5.98
C PHE A 32 -5.20 3.90 4.89
N SER A 33 -5.45 2.77 4.23
CA SER A 33 -6.47 2.64 3.18
C SER A 33 -7.88 2.98 3.67
N HIS A 34 -8.21 2.64 4.93
CA HIS A 34 -9.48 3.02 5.54
C HIS A 34 -9.65 4.54 5.65
N LYS A 35 -8.57 5.28 5.94
CA LYS A 35 -8.57 6.75 5.94
C LYS A 35 -8.67 7.35 4.54
N LEU A 36 -8.31 6.60 3.51
CA LEU A 36 -8.41 7.02 2.11
C LEU A 36 -9.81 6.82 1.51
N CYS A 37 -10.69 6.03 2.15
CA CYS A 37 -12.05 5.73 1.70
C CYS A 37 -12.91 6.97 1.33
N PRO A 38 -12.79 8.14 2.02
CA PRO A 38 -13.51 9.35 1.63
C PRO A 38 -13.07 9.95 0.28
N TYR A 39 -11.88 9.63 -0.22
CA TYR A 39 -11.30 10.24 -1.43
C TYR A 39 -11.55 9.43 -2.72
N LYS A 40 -12.56 8.53 -2.74
CA LYS A 40 -12.77 7.57 -3.86
C LYS A 40 -12.75 8.18 -5.27
N LEU A 41 -13.26 9.39 -5.47
CA LEU A 41 -13.27 10.06 -6.78
C LEU A 41 -11.89 10.63 -7.20
N SER A 42 -11.00 10.87 -6.24
CA SER A 42 -9.68 11.51 -6.45
C SER A 42 -8.51 10.70 -5.90
N LEU A 43 -8.74 9.44 -5.52
CA LEU A 43 -7.75 8.55 -4.89
C LEU A 43 -6.50 8.37 -5.74
N ILE A 44 -6.67 8.28 -7.08
CA ILE A 44 -5.55 8.17 -8.02
C ILE A 44 -4.68 9.44 -7.99
N ALA A 45 -5.28 10.63 -7.88
CA ALA A 45 -4.54 11.88 -7.81
C ALA A 45 -3.74 11.97 -6.49
N LEU A 46 -4.35 11.59 -5.37
CA LEU A 46 -3.69 11.55 -4.07
C LEU A 46 -2.52 10.55 -4.06
N LEU A 47 -2.73 9.32 -4.56
CA LEU A 47 -1.66 8.32 -4.66
C LEU A 47 -0.49 8.79 -5.53
N LYS A 48 -0.77 9.46 -6.65
CA LYS A 48 0.27 10.05 -7.52
C LYS A 48 1.10 11.11 -6.79
N VAL A 49 0.45 12.00 -6.02
CA VAL A 49 1.15 13.05 -5.25
C VAL A 49 1.97 12.43 -4.13
N MET A 50 1.39 11.52 -3.35
CA MET A 50 2.09 10.81 -2.27
C MET A 50 3.31 10.07 -2.79
N MET A 51 3.16 9.30 -3.88
CA MET A 51 4.27 8.59 -4.50
C MET A 51 5.40 9.54 -4.89
N ARG A 52 5.10 10.69 -5.51
CA ARG A 52 6.12 11.68 -5.87
C ARG A 52 6.86 12.20 -4.64
N LEU A 53 6.14 12.56 -3.57
CA LEU A 53 6.73 13.06 -2.33
C LEU A 53 7.57 12.00 -1.59
N SER A 54 7.11 10.74 -1.57
CA SER A 54 7.81 9.65 -0.88
C SER A 54 9.09 9.19 -1.60
N LEU A 55 9.17 9.36 -2.92
CA LEU A 55 10.30 8.88 -3.72
C LEU A 55 11.41 9.93 -3.90
N THR A 56 11.17 11.22 -3.57
CA THR A 56 12.14 12.30 -3.83
C THR A 56 13.47 12.17 -3.08
N SER A 57 13.47 11.47 -1.94
CA SER A 57 14.66 11.27 -1.11
C SER A 57 15.39 9.95 -1.39
N LEU A 58 14.86 9.11 -2.27
CA LEU A 58 15.41 7.78 -2.55
C LEU A 58 16.47 7.82 -3.66
N LYS A 59 17.33 6.79 -3.69
CA LYS A 59 18.32 6.65 -4.76
C LYS A 59 17.65 6.21 -6.06
N ALA A 60 18.26 6.54 -7.18
CA ALA A 60 17.74 6.19 -8.51
C ALA A 60 17.48 4.69 -8.69
N VAL A 61 18.29 3.82 -8.07
CA VAL A 61 18.10 2.36 -8.11
C VAL A 61 16.80 1.92 -7.41
N ASP A 62 16.50 2.50 -6.25
CA ASP A 62 15.31 2.18 -5.47
C ASP A 62 14.04 2.70 -6.18
N VAL A 63 14.12 3.89 -6.78
CA VAL A 63 13.03 4.44 -7.62
C VAL A 63 12.76 3.56 -8.84
N LYS A 64 13.81 3.03 -9.48
CA LYS A 64 13.69 2.12 -10.62
C LYS A 64 13.03 0.81 -10.23
N ASP A 65 13.39 0.24 -9.08
CA ASP A 65 12.79 -0.98 -8.57
C ASP A 65 11.28 -0.78 -8.28
N PHE A 66 10.92 0.30 -7.59
CA PHE A 66 9.53 0.67 -7.35
C PHE A 66 8.73 0.83 -8.66
N ALA A 67 9.30 1.48 -9.68
CA ALA A 67 8.66 1.64 -10.99
C ALA A 67 8.42 0.29 -11.70
N SER A 68 9.31 -0.68 -11.52
CA SER A 68 9.18 -2.04 -12.03
C SER A 68 7.98 -2.76 -11.39
N SER A 69 7.76 -2.59 -10.08
CA SER A 69 6.59 -3.15 -9.38
C SER A 69 5.28 -2.59 -9.94
N ILE A 70 5.20 -1.27 -10.17
CA ILE A 70 4.02 -0.63 -10.78
C ILE A 70 3.77 -1.17 -12.20
N THR A 71 4.83 -1.31 -13.00
CA THR A 71 4.73 -1.88 -14.36
C THR A 71 4.23 -3.32 -14.34
N THR A 72 4.67 -4.11 -13.36
CA THR A 72 4.21 -5.49 -13.15
C THR A 72 2.71 -5.54 -12.80
N ILE A 73 2.22 -4.62 -11.96
CA ILE A 73 0.79 -4.49 -11.64
C ILE A 73 -0.03 -4.17 -12.91
N LEU A 74 0.44 -3.23 -13.72
CA LEU A 74 -0.21 -2.87 -14.99
C LEU A 74 -0.28 -4.07 -15.96
N ALA A 75 0.82 -4.82 -16.11
CA ALA A 75 0.84 -5.99 -16.97
C ALA A 75 -0.16 -7.07 -16.51
N ARG A 76 -0.36 -7.22 -15.20
CA ARG A 76 -1.38 -8.12 -14.65
C ARG A 76 -2.79 -7.61 -14.93
N SER A 77 -3.08 -6.32 -14.77
CA SER A 77 -4.42 -5.78 -15.04
C SER A 77 -4.82 -5.87 -16.51
N VAL A 78 -3.87 -5.65 -17.43
CA VAL A 78 -4.11 -5.81 -18.88
C VAL A 78 -4.43 -7.27 -19.22
N LYS A 79 -3.69 -8.23 -18.62
CA LYS A 79 -3.98 -9.66 -18.80
C LYS A 79 -5.40 -10.00 -18.37
N TYR A 80 -5.84 -9.58 -17.19
CA TYR A 80 -7.22 -9.83 -16.72
C TYR A 80 -8.28 -9.24 -17.65
N PHE A 81 -8.04 -8.07 -18.24
CA PHE A 81 -8.96 -7.47 -19.21
C PHE A 81 -8.99 -8.23 -20.55
N SER A 82 -7.88 -8.85 -20.96
CA SER A 82 -7.80 -9.64 -22.20
C SER A 82 -8.35 -11.08 -22.10
N PHE A 83 -8.72 -11.54 -20.90
CA PHE A 83 -9.33 -12.86 -20.64
C PHE A 83 -10.82 -12.78 -20.27
N LEU A 84 -11.42 -11.60 -20.37
CA LEU A 84 -12.86 -11.31 -20.25
C LEU A 84 -13.42 -10.95 -21.63
#